data_AF-A0A5E4I272-F1
#
_entry.id   AF-A0A5E4I272-F1
#
_cell.length_a   1.000
_cell.length_b   1.000
_cell.length_c   1.000
_cell.angle_alpha   90.00
_cell.angle_beta   90.00
_cell.angle_gamma   90.00
#
_symmetry.space_group_name_H-M   'P 1'
#
loop_
_entity.id
_entity.type
_entity.pdbx_description
1 polymer ?
#
loop_
_entity_poly.entity_id
_entity_poly.type
_entity_poly.pdbx_seq_one_letter_code
_entity_poly.pdbx_strand_id
1 'polypeptide(L)'
;MSVLDRRWRNACKVVFGQEVGALEQYMPWLEGMIAPNVMRKSSISGKEVAYAIGEYAENLRWVSFDEVGSKFGQLSTDGIKGMESLLEAVGKRAQYAGNIVLGNSAHVEKSSSISDSFYMYGCSLLGDSKYCANCSTGRLCVDSFGTHGPGESEFCIRCTQTYRDKRCFELWLSQNCSDCYYSYNLNNCTDCIFCFNVKNKRNCIGNLQLPREKYLRIKDKLLAEMADALVHKKKLPSLMELAAQMPPGKPNVPKAAQDAQDDTGKNAAEGAFGKTTALLLGTPLKGIDSYKKWLERHIYVVEGKTSVASGRIIWTVPYGIAVVEIPKHRIVAMDEALEIGKLSIGECDAEKITLSNAPQFLKNLAFFPVEFRTGTNIGTSECATVIDSTFSYRTSDMVYSKYCGYTFYPRSSEHAFGCNQIFDSSFCINCYYSVKLTRCFEMDSCRGCSDCLFCHNCENVHESMFCFNAKNLKNAIGNVQLAPEEYMRIKKLVLGEIARKLERDKNLGLDIYNVGAAKRKN
;
A
#
# COMPACT_ATOMS: atom_id res chain seq x y z
N MET A 1 -0.61 20.48 -17.40
CA MET A 1 -0.24 21.47 -16.37
C MET A 1 -1.29 22.54 -16.08
N SER A 2 -1.73 23.39 -17.03
CA SER A 2 -2.60 24.56 -16.75
C SER A 2 -3.89 24.29 -15.97
N VAL A 3 -4.54 23.14 -16.16
CA VAL A 3 -5.73 22.73 -15.38
C VAL A 3 -5.37 22.47 -13.91
N LEU A 4 -4.29 21.73 -13.64
CA LEU A 4 -3.84 21.40 -12.30
C LEU A 4 -3.39 22.64 -11.51
N ASP A 5 -2.73 23.61 -12.17
CA ASP A 5 -2.32 24.87 -11.52
C ASP A 5 -3.52 25.69 -11.02
N ARG A 6 -4.56 25.84 -11.85
CA ARG A 6 -5.81 26.51 -11.45
C ARG A 6 -6.50 25.81 -10.28
N ARG A 7 -6.43 24.48 -10.23
CA ARG A 7 -7.03 23.65 -9.18
C ARG A 7 -6.26 23.75 -7.87
N TRP A 8 -4.92 23.67 -7.93
CA TRP A 8 -4.01 23.98 -6.83
C TRP A 8 -4.30 25.34 -6.19
N ARG A 9 -4.40 26.42 -7.00
CA ARG A 9 -4.72 27.77 -6.51
C ARG A 9 -6.03 27.84 -5.74
N ASN A 10 -7.09 27.24 -6.29
CA ASN A 10 -8.40 27.16 -5.64
C ASN A 10 -8.33 26.35 -4.34
N ALA A 11 -7.63 25.21 -4.33
CA ALA A 11 -7.44 24.40 -3.13
C ALA A 11 -6.69 25.18 -2.03
N CYS A 12 -5.59 25.87 -2.37
CA CYS A 12 -4.87 26.72 -1.43
C CYS A 12 -5.74 27.85 -0.87
N LYS A 13 -6.54 28.51 -1.72
CA LYS A 13 -7.47 29.56 -1.29
C LYS A 13 -8.52 29.05 -0.29
N VAL A 14 -8.98 27.81 -0.45
CA VAL A 14 -9.96 27.19 0.45
C VAL A 14 -9.31 26.69 1.76
N VAL A 15 -8.11 26.11 1.69
CA VAL A 15 -7.43 25.49 2.86
C VAL A 15 -6.63 26.51 3.69
N PHE A 16 -6.05 27.54 3.07
CA PHE A 16 -5.19 28.52 3.74
C PHE A 16 -5.73 29.97 3.65
N GLY A 17 -6.94 30.16 3.13
CA GLY A 17 -7.59 31.48 2.97
C GLY A 17 -7.10 32.31 1.77
N GLN A 18 -5.97 31.97 1.14
CA GLN A 18 -5.42 32.68 -0.01
C GLN A 18 -4.64 31.77 -0.98
N GLU A 19 -4.40 32.25 -2.20
CA GLU A 19 -3.46 31.60 -3.12
C GLU A 19 -2.02 31.77 -2.63
N VAL A 20 -1.17 30.75 -2.82
CA VAL A 20 0.23 30.76 -2.36
C VAL A 20 1.27 30.83 -3.50
N GLY A 21 0.86 30.51 -4.73
CA GLY A 21 1.71 30.51 -5.92
C GLY A 21 1.32 29.45 -6.94
N ALA A 22 2.13 29.29 -7.99
CA ALA A 22 1.94 28.25 -9.01
C ALA A 22 2.37 26.86 -8.49
N LEU A 23 1.63 25.80 -8.85
CA LEU A 23 1.84 24.42 -8.41
C LEU A 23 3.28 23.94 -8.64
N GLU A 24 3.88 24.31 -9.77
CA GLU A 24 5.25 23.94 -10.16
C GLU A 24 6.29 24.32 -9.10
N GLN A 25 6.11 25.45 -8.40
CA GLN A 25 7.01 25.92 -7.35
C GLN A 25 7.00 25.03 -6.09
N TYR A 26 5.97 24.19 -5.95
CA TYR A 26 5.76 23.31 -4.81
C TYR A 26 6.08 21.84 -5.13
N MET A 27 6.33 21.48 -6.40
CA MET A 27 6.62 20.09 -6.80
C MET A 27 7.76 19.44 -5.99
N PRO A 28 8.93 20.09 -5.75
CA PRO A 28 9.99 19.48 -4.94
C PRO A 28 9.58 19.22 -3.47
N TRP A 29 8.62 19.98 -2.93
CA TRP A 29 8.05 19.70 -1.61
C TRP A 29 7.05 18.54 -1.69
N LEU A 30 6.13 18.56 -2.66
CA LEU A 30 5.12 17.52 -2.85
C LEU A 30 5.72 16.13 -3.17
N GLU A 31 6.83 16.09 -3.91
CA GLU A 31 7.44 14.86 -4.41
C GLU A 31 7.97 13.94 -3.30
N GLY A 32 8.52 14.49 -2.21
CA GLY A 32 9.17 13.73 -1.15
C GLY A 32 8.28 12.86 -0.24
N MET A 33 7.06 12.51 -0.66
CA MET A 33 6.13 11.63 0.06
C MET A 33 6.05 10.21 -0.52
N ILE A 34 6.42 10.01 -1.78
CA ILE A 34 6.31 8.72 -2.49
C ILE A 34 7.65 8.31 -3.13
N ALA A 35 7.80 7.01 -3.40
CA ALA A 35 8.94 6.50 -4.17
C ALA A 35 8.85 6.95 -5.65
N PRO A 36 9.98 7.31 -6.29
CA PRO A 36 10.00 7.70 -7.69
C PRO A 36 9.77 6.50 -8.62
N ASN A 37 9.19 6.76 -9.80
CA ASN A 37 9.02 5.76 -10.85
C ASN A 37 10.37 5.25 -11.37
N VAL A 38 10.39 3.98 -11.76
CA VAL A 38 11.59 3.31 -12.27
C VAL A 38 11.63 3.43 -13.79
N MET A 39 12.68 4.08 -14.30
CA MET A 39 12.89 4.26 -15.74
C MET A 39 13.83 3.17 -16.30
N ARG A 40 13.47 2.62 -17.46
CA ARG A 40 14.26 1.64 -18.23
C ARG A 40 14.23 2.02 -19.72
N LYS A 41 15.04 1.34 -20.54
CA LYS A 41 15.02 1.46 -22.00
C LYS A 41 14.45 0.19 -22.62
N SER A 42 13.60 0.32 -23.64
CA SER A 42 13.07 -0.82 -24.39
C SER A 42 14.18 -1.60 -25.07
N SER A 43 14.16 -2.92 -24.91
CA SER A 43 15.05 -3.89 -25.58
C SER A 43 14.77 -4.06 -27.08
N ILE A 44 13.66 -3.49 -27.58
CA ILE A 44 13.29 -3.49 -29.00
C ILE A 44 13.69 -2.17 -29.67
N SER A 45 13.39 -1.03 -29.05
CA SER A 45 13.44 0.29 -29.70
C SER A 45 14.36 1.32 -29.03
N GLY A 46 14.84 1.05 -27.81
CA GLY A 46 15.55 2.03 -27.00
C GLY A 46 14.68 3.17 -26.43
N LYS A 47 13.35 3.16 -26.66
CA LYS A 47 12.40 4.11 -26.03
C LYS A 47 12.49 4.05 -24.50
N GLU A 48 12.10 5.14 -23.84
CA GLU A 48 11.94 5.15 -22.38
C GLU A 48 10.69 4.40 -21.96
N VAL A 49 10.81 3.59 -20.91
CA VAL A 49 9.72 2.82 -20.34
C VAL A 49 9.69 3.02 -18.84
N ALA A 50 8.55 3.51 -18.34
CA ALA A 50 8.28 3.74 -16.92
C ALA A 50 7.61 2.51 -16.28
N TYR A 51 8.03 2.20 -15.05
CA TYR A 51 7.50 1.11 -14.23
C TYR A 51 7.22 1.56 -12.80
N ALA A 52 6.22 0.92 -12.21
CA ALA A 52 5.77 1.12 -10.85
C ALA A 52 6.70 0.49 -9.78
N ILE A 53 7.29 -0.66 -10.13
CA ILE A 53 7.98 -1.55 -9.19
C ILE A 53 9.47 -1.58 -9.54
N GLY A 54 10.33 -1.42 -8.53
CA GLY A 54 11.79 -1.48 -8.66
C GLY A 54 12.42 -2.84 -8.34
N GLU A 55 11.61 -3.84 -7.96
CA GLU A 55 12.07 -5.14 -7.46
C GLU A 55 12.40 -6.16 -8.57
N TYR A 56 11.94 -5.91 -9.80
CA TYR A 56 12.31 -6.67 -10.98
C TYR A 56 13.84 -6.66 -11.22
N ALA A 57 14.40 -7.82 -11.60
CA ALA A 57 15.83 -7.94 -11.89
C ALA A 57 16.30 -6.98 -13.02
N GLU A 58 17.49 -6.40 -12.85
CA GLU A 58 18.01 -5.37 -13.78
C GLU A 58 18.20 -5.87 -15.21
N ASN A 59 18.57 -7.15 -15.37
CA ASN A 59 18.94 -7.80 -16.62
C ASN A 59 17.76 -8.43 -17.39
N LEU A 60 16.52 -8.02 -17.09
CA LEU A 60 15.32 -8.43 -17.80
C LEU A 60 15.14 -7.70 -19.14
N ARG A 61 14.24 -8.24 -19.98
CA ARG A 61 13.88 -7.67 -21.27
C ARG A 61 12.67 -6.73 -21.13
N TRP A 62 12.96 -5.44 -21.05
CA TRP A 62 11.98 -4.37 -21.00
C TRP A 62 11.39 -4.08 -22.38
N VAL A 63 10.09 -3.80 -22.46
CA VAL A 63 9.40 -3.32 -23.68
C VAL A 63 8.34 -2.28 -23.31
N SER A 64 8.01 -1.37 -24.22
CA SER A 64 6.85 -0.50 -24.04
C SER A 64 5.57 -1.28 -24.41
N PHE A 65 4.41 -0.95 -23.81
CA PHE A 65 3.18 -1.71 -24.02
C PHE A 65 2.72 -1.73 -25.49
N ASP A 66 2.98 -0.66 -26.26
CA ASP A 66 2.74 -0.58 -27.71
C ASP A 66 3.64 -1.50 -28.56
N GLU A 67 4.66 -2.11 -27.95
CA GLU A 67 5.64 -3.00 -28.60
C GLU A 67 5.36 -4.49 -28.33
N VAL A 68 4.32 -4.79 -27.53
CA VAL A 68 3.91 -6.15 -27.21
C VAL A 68 3.09 -6.72 -28.37
N GLY A 69 3.58 -7.81 -28.97
CA GLY A 69 2.93 -8.44 -30.13
C GLY A 69 3.83 -9.24 -31.07
N SER A 70 5.12 -9.37 -30.75
CA SER A 70 6.05 -10.22 -31.50
C SER A 70 5.56 -11.67 -31.54
N LYS A 71 5.21 -12.18 -32.72
CA LYS A 71 4.79 -13.59 -32.90
C LYS A 71 5.96 -14.53 -32.61
N PHE A 72 6.00 -15.12 -31.43
CA PHE A 72 6.90 -16.22 -31.15
C PHE A 72 6.47 -17.48 -31.92
N GLY A 73 7.42 -18.24 -32.45
CA GLY A 73 7.15 -19.53 -33.10
C GLY A 73 6.67 -20.60 -32.11
N GLN A 74 6.39 -21.81 -32.62
CA GLN A 74 6.02 -22.97 -31.79
C GLN A 74 7.05 -23.21 -30.66
N LEU A 75 6.57 -23.75 -29.54
CA LEU A 75 7.40 -24.21 -28.43
C LEU A 75 7.66 -25.70 -28.60
N SER A 76 8.92 -26.10 -28.78
CA SER A 76 9.28 -27.52 -28.69
C SER A 76 9.13 -27.98 -27.24
N THR A 77 8.38 -29.05 -27.01
CA THR A 77 8.24 -29.66 -25.69
C THR A 77 9.14 -30.88 -25.50
N ASP A 78 9.77 -31.35 -26.58
CA ASP A 78 10.80 -32.38 -26.58
C ASP A 78 11.98 -31.94 -25.71
N GLY A 79 12.29 -32.74 -24.68
CA GLY A 79 13.36 -32.45 -23.73
C GLY A 79 12.93 -31.71 -22.45
N ILE A 80 11.67 -31.27 -22.32
CA ILE A 80 11.18 -30.70 -21.05
C ILE A 80 11.06 -31.83 -20.00
N LYS A 81 11.99 -31.81 -19.04
CA LYS A 81 12.14 -32.79 -17.93
C LYS A 81 11.82 -32.21 -16.55
N GLY A 82 11.85 -30.88 -16.42
CA GLY A 82 11.67 -30.16 -15.17
C GLY A 82 11.76 -28.65 -15.34
N MET A 83 11.77 -27.92 -14.23
CA MET A 83 11.70 -26.46 -14.18
C MET A 83 12.83 -25.77 -14.93
N GLU A 84 14.09 -26.23 -14.80
CA GLU A 84 15.22 -25.60 -15.48
C GLU A 84 15.14 -25.73 -17.01
N SER A 85 14.83 -26.93 -17.52
CA SER A 85 14.64 -27.15 -18.96
C SER A 85 13.46 -26.35 -19.54
N LEU A 86 12.42 -26.11 -18.75
CA LEU A 86 11.30 -25.27 -19.15
C LEU A 86 11.71 -23.79 -19.22
N LEU A 87 12.42 -23.28 -18.21
CA LEU A 87 12.92 -21.91 -18.17
C LEU A 87 13.89 -21.61 -19.31
N GLU A 88 14.73 -22.56 -19.70
CA GLU A 88 15.60 -22.41 -20.88
C GLU A 88 14.77 -22.28 -22.17
N ALA A 89 13.74 -23.11 -22.35
CA ALA A 89 12.88 -23.10 -23.53
C ALA A 89 12.04 -21.81 -23.67
N VAL A 90 11.59 -21.22 -22.55
CA VAL A 90 10.76 -20.00 -22.55
C VAL A 90 11.52 -18.70 -22.25
N GLY A 91 12.74 -18.74 -21.72
CA GLY A 91 13.43 -17.56 -21.17
C GLY A 91 13.64 -16.41 -22.15
N LYS A 92 13.88 -16.70 -23.44
CA LYS A 92 13.97 -15.68 -24.50
C LYS A 92 12.62 -14.99 -24.82
N ARG A 93 11.50 -15.58 -24.39
CA ARG A 93 10.12 -15.10 -24.58
C ARG A 93 9.61 -14.25 -23.41
N ALA A 94 10.31 -14.25 -22.27
CA ALA A 94 9.99 -13.40 -21.14
C ALA A 94 10.30 -11.94 -21.51
N GLN A 95 9.26 -11.10 -21.50
CA GLN A 95 9.34 -9.66 -21.75
C GLN A 95 8.41 -8.96 -20.75
N TYR A 96 8.89 -7.85 -20.18
CA TYR A 96 8.19 -7.07 -19.16
C TYR A 96 7.73 -5.76 -19.80
N ALA A 97 6.42 -5.50 -19.75
CA ALA A 97 5.80 -4.35 -20.42
C ALA A 97 5.49 -3.23 -19.42
N GLY A 98 5.89 -2.00 -19.76
CA GLY A 98 5.56 -0.77 -19.03
C GLY A 98 4.92 0.27 -19.94
N ASN A 99 4.75 1.50 -19.45
CA ASN A 99 3.94 2.55 -20.11
C ASN A 99 2.47 2.11 -20.37
N ILE A 100 1.88 1.28 -19.50
CA ILE A 100 0.55 0.71 -19.73
C ILE A 100 -0.52 1.79 -19.53
N VAL A 101 -1.24 2.15 -20.60
CA VAL A 101 -2.37 3.10 -20.58
C VAL A 101 -3.56 2.47 -21.30
N LEU A 102 -4.68 2.35 -20.59
CA LEU A 102 -5.89 1.65 -21.00
C LEU A 102 -7.13 2.53 -20.76
N GLY A 103 -8.28 2.10 -21.30
CA GLY A 103 -9.56 2.80 -21.17
C GLY A 103 -9.57 4.18 -21.83
N ASN A 104 -10.50 5.03 -21.42
CA ASN A 104 -10.64 6.40 -21.88
C ASN A 104 -9.70 7.34 -21.09
N SER A 105 -8.39 7.15 -21.27
CA SER A 105 -7.34 7.92 -20.56
C SER A 105 -6.71 9.00 -21.45
N ALA A 106 -6.41 10.18 -20.88
CA ALA A 106 -5.77 11.29 -21.61
C ALA A 106 -4.85 12.15 -20.73
N HIS A 107 -3.84 12.77 -21.36
CA HIS A 107 -2.84 13.63 -20.71
C HIS A 107 -2.09 12.91 -19.56
N VAL A 108 -1.45 11.79 -19.89
CA VAL A 108 -0.65 10.97 -18.97
C VAL A 108 0.83 11.17 -19.28
N GLU A 109 1.63 11.58 -18.28
CA GLU A 109 3.08 11.76 -18.41
C GLU A 109 3.84 11.00 -17.32
N LYS A 110 5.00 10.44 -17.67
CA LYS A 110 5.95 9.75 -16.76
C LYS A 110 5.29 8.71 -15.84
N SER A 111 4.32 7.94 -16.35
CA SER A 111 3.45 7.04 -15.56
C SER A 111 3.18 5.72 -16.27
N SER A 112 2.77 4.68 -15.53
CA SER A 112 2.36 3.38 -16.06
C SER A 112 1.15 2.82 -15.30
N SER A 113 0.52 1.78 -15.84
CA SER A 113 -0.60 1.05 -15.25
C SER A 113 -1.78 1.96 -14.92
N ILE A 114 -2.34 2.60 -15.96
CA ILE A 114 -3.42 3.59 -15.89
C ILE A 114 -4.68 3.09 -16.63
N SER A 115 -5.86 3.18 -16.00
CA SER A 115 -7.18 3.08 -16.66
C SER A 115 -8.03 4.35 -16.47
N ASP A 116 -8.93 4.62 -17.43
CA ASP A 116 -9.97 5.67 -17.45
C ASP A 116 -9.65 7.00 -16.71
N SER A 117 -8.45 7.56 -16.91
CA SER A 117 -7.91 8.68 -16.12
C SER A 117 -7.51 9.91 -16.94
N PHE A 118 -7.74 11.10 -16.38
CA PHE A 118 -7.46 12.39 -17.04
C PHE A 118 -6.49 13.27 -16.22
N TYR A 119 -5.43 13.76 -16.88
CA TYR A 119 -4.40 14.69 -16.35
C TYR A 119 -3.57 14.12 -15.19
N MET A 120 -2.60 13.27 -15.52
CA MET A 120 -1.72 12.55 -14.57
C MET A 120 -0.25 12.91 -14.77
N TYR A 121 0.49 13.13 -13.67
CA TYR A 121 1.94 13.39 -13.69
C TYR A 121 2.64 12.62 -12.55
N GLY A 122 3.62 11.78 -12.90
CA GLY A 122 4.51 11.08 -11.95
C GLY A 122 3.80 10.01 -11.10
N CYS A 123 3.14 9.03 -11.72
CA CYS A 123 2.32 8.03 -11.02
C CYS A 123 2.76 6.59 -11.33
N SER A 124 2.76 5.73 -10.32
CA SER A 124 3.21 4.34 -10.43
C SER A 124 2.07 3.34 -10.76
N LEU A 125 0.91 3.45 -10.11
CA LEU A 125 -0.15 2.43 -10.15
C LEU A 125 -1.54 3.06 -9.98
N LEU A 126 -2.50 2.92 -10.91
CA LEU A 126 -3.81 3.58 -10.80
C LEU A 126 -4.98 3.03 -11.66
N GLY A 127 -6.20 3.40 -11.24
CA GLY A 127 -7.40 3.39 -12.08
C GLY A 127 -8.38 4.52 -11.72
N ASP A 128 -8.81 5.25 -12.74
CA ASP A 128 -10.01 6.09 -12.85
C ASP A 128 -10.13 7.33 -11.91
N SER A 129 -9.86 8.53 -12.47
CA SER A 129 -9.54 9.78 -11.74
C SER A 129 -10.07 11.06 -12.39
N LYS A 130 -10.28 12.13 -11.60
CA LYS A 130 -10.52 13.51 -12.08
C LYS A 130 -9.68 14.56 -11.34
N TYR A 131 -8.35 14.37 -11.45
CA TYR A 131 -7.20 15.28 -11.19
C TYR A 131 -6.41 15.02 -9.88
N CYS A 132 -5.07 14.92 -9.98
CA CYS A 132 -4.12 14.73 -8.85
C CYS A 132 -2.67 15.10 -9.21
N ALA A 133 -1.71 15.07 -8.24
CA ALA A 133 -0.27 15.10 -8.51
C ALA A 133 0.58 14.30 -7.49
N ASN A 134 1.58 13.56 -8.01
CA ASN A 134 2.56 12.69 -7.33
C ASN A 134 1.94 11.67 -6.36
N CYS A 135 1.45 10.54 -6.91
CA CYS A 135 0.66 9.54 -6.20
C CYS A 135 1.06 8.08 -6.48
N SER A 136 0.73 7.16 -5.55
CA SER A 136 0.99 5.71 -5.74
C SER A 136 -0.21 4.75 -5.57
N THR A 137 -1.43 5.23 -5.22
CA THR A 137 -2.73 4.65 -5.67
C THR A 137 -3.91 5.56 -5.28
N GLY A 138 -5.03 5.52 -6.02
CA GLY A 138 -6.29 6.21 -5.66
C GLY A 138 -7.48 5.79 -6.54
N ARG A 139 -8.71 6.09 -6.13
CA ARG A 139 -9.94 5.96 -6.96
C ARG A 139 -10.97 7.06 -6.60
N LEU A 140 -11.43 7.78 -7.63
CA LEU A 140 -12.47 8.84 -7.63
C LEU A 140 -12.14 10.18 -6.91
N CYS A 141 -10.98 10.77 -7.21
CA CYS A 141 -10.53 12.07 -6.67
C CYS A 141 -11.01 13.29 -7.49
N VAL A 142 -11.21 14.44 -6.83
CA VAL A 142 -11.58 15.73 -7.47
C VAL A 142 -10.72 16.93 -7.01
N ASP A 143 -9.63 16.74 -6.24
CA ASP A 143 -8.24 17.22 -6.52
C ASP A 143 -7.31 16.83 -5.34
N SER A 144 -6.08 16.36 -5.59
CA SER A 144 -5.12 15.94 -4.53
C SER A 144 -3.66 16.16 -4.92
N PHE A 145 -2.81 16.67 -4.02
CA PHE A 145 -1.42 17.04 -4.34
C PHE A 145 -0.40 16.53 -3.29
N GLY A 146 0.43 15.54 -3.68
CA GLY A 146 1.49 14.88 -2.88
C GLY A 146 0.99 13.73 -2.01
N THR A 147 0.54 12.61 -2.60
CA THR A 147 -0.54 11.77 -2.02
C THR A 147 -0.34 10.25 -2.04
N HIS A 148 -0.69 9.52 -0.98
CA HIS A 148 -1.05 8.09 -1.05
C HIS A 148 -1.95 7.60 0.10
N GLY A 149 -3.19 7.13 -0.04
CA GLY A 149 -3.99 6.89 -1.23
C GLY A 149 -5.41 7.43 -1.02
N PRO A 150 -5.84 8.45 -1.79
CA PRO A 150 -7.02 9.24 -1.48
C PRO A 150 -8.32 8.63 -2.02
N GLY A 151 -9.13 8.04 -1.15
CA GLY A 151 -10.57 7.83 -1.45
C GLY A 151 -11.32 9.16 -1.54
N GLU A 152 -12.39 9.19 -2.35
CA GLU A 152 -13.23 10.36 -2.73
C GLU A 152 -13.03 11.68 -1.94
N SER A 153 -12.54 12.72 -2.63
CA SER A 153 -12.01 13.95 -2.01
C SER A 153 -12.15 15.23 -2.86
N GLU A 154 -12.36 16.37 -2.18
CA GLU A 154 -12.29 17.77 -2.66
C GLU A 154 -11.84 18.67 -1.49
N PHE A 155 -10.63 19.24 -1.40
CA PHE A 155 -9.38 19.07 -2.15
C PHE A 155 -8.25 18.83 -1.11
N CYS A 156 -7.15 18.16 -1.46
CA CYS A 156 -6.17 17.68 -0.47
C CYS A 156 -4.71 18.05 -0.77
N ILE A 157 -3.98 18.45 0.28
CA ILE A 157 -2.54 18.72 0.33
C ILE A 157 -2.10 18.38 1.77
N ARG A 158 -0.97 17.75 2.10
CA ARG A 158 -0.04 16.86 1.39
C ARG A 158 -0.09 15.55 2.22
N CYS A 159 -0.46 14.42 1.62
CA CYS A 159 -1.35 13.46 2.33
C CYS A 159 -0.91 12.00 2.27
N THR A 160 -1.24 11.22 3.31
CA THR A 160 -1.36 9.76 3.20
C THR A 160 -2.56 9.15 3.92
N GLN A 161 -3.19 8.16 3.27
CA GLN A 161 -4.34 7.29 3.59
C GLN A 161 -5.50 7.91 4.41
N THR A 162 -6.13 8.94 3.83
CA THR A 162 -7.36 9.60 4.33
C THR A 162 -8.65 8.93 3.81
N TYR A 163 -9.77 9.11 4.52
CA TYR A 163 -11.09 8.60 4.11
C TYR A 163 -12.22 9.57 4.48
N ARG A 164 -12.88 10.13 3.45
CA ARG A 164 -13.98 11.11 3.55
C ARG A 164 -13.62 12.40 4.28
N ASP A 165 -12.36 12.82 4.19
CA ASP A 165 -11.86 14.06 4.80
C ASP A 165 -11.94 15.25 3.83
N LYS A 166 -12.32 16.45 4.32
CA LYS A 166 -12.53 17.64 3.48
C LYS A 166 -11.85 18.90 4.02
N ARG A 167 -11.10 19.61 3.17
CA ARG A 167 -10.36 20.84 3.55
C ARG A 167 -9.41 20.63 4.74
N CYS A 168 -8.68 19.51 4.73
CA CYS A 168 -7.76 19.13 5.80
C CYS A 168 -6.30 19.25 5.36
N PHE A 169 -5.38 19.48 6.31
CA PHE A 169 -3.94 19.59 6.09
C PHE A 169 -3.16 18.88 7.21
N GLU A 170 -2.15 18.08 6.87
CA GLU A 170 -1.37 17.30 7.87
C GLU A 170 -2.28 16.52 8.84
N LEU A 171 -3.26 15.82 8.27
CA LEU A 171 -4.23 14.98 8.98
C LEU A 171 -3.88 13.50 8.78
N TRP A 172 -3.57 12.79 9.86
CA TRP A 172 -3.01 11.44 9.84
C TRP A 172 -3.94 10.44 10.56
N LEU A 173 -4.01 9.19 10.08
CA LEU A 173 -4.83 8.08 10.64
C LEU A 173 -6.29 8.48 10.97
N SER A 174 -6.90 9.37 10.18
CA SER A 174 -8.19 9.99 10.51
C SER A 174 -9.27 9.68 9.47
N GLN A 175 -10.54 9.80 9.87
CA GLN A 175 -11.69 9.46 9.03
C GLN A 175 -12.89 10.39 9.27
N ASN A 176 -13.62 10.71 8.19
CA ASN A 176 -14.86 11.51 8.19
C ASN A 176 -14.69 12.91 8.82
N CYS A 177 -13.55 13.58 8.61
CA CYS A 177 -13.26 14.88 9.20
C CYS A 177 -13.43 16.07 8.23
N SER A 178 -13.62 17.28 8.74
CA SER A 178 -13.55 18.48 7.90
C SER A 178 -12.90 19.68 8.59
N ASP A 179 -12.17 20.48 7.83
CA ASP A 179 -11.47 21.67 8.35
C ASP A 179 -10.49 21.33 9.50
N CYS A 180 -9.77 20.21 9.37
CA CYS A 180 -8.84 19.72 10.38
C CYS A 180 -7.37 19.88 9.96
N TYR A 181 -6.53 20.38 10.88
CA TYR A 181 -5.14 20.78 10.61
C TYR A 181 -4.17 20.16 11.62
N TYR A 182 -3.03 19.64 11.16
CA TYR A 182 -1.93 19.13 12.01
C TYR A 182 -2.41 18.18 13.13
N SER A 183 -3.20 17.17 12.78
CA SER A 183 -3.93 16.33 13.73
C SER A 183 -3.79 14.85 13.42
N TYR A 184 -3.97 13.98 14.43
CA TYR A 184 -3.75 12.53 14.31
C TYR A 184 -4.88 11.72 14.98
N ASN A 185 -5.34 10.65 14.32
CA ASN A 185 -6.35 9.71 14.84
C ASN A 185 -7.66 10.41 15.27
N LEU A 186 -8.23 11.20 14.36
CA LEU A 186 -9.54 11.85 14.51
C LEU A 186 -10.62 11.01 13.82
N ASN A 187 -11.80 10.92 14.43
CA ASN A 187 -12.98 10.31 13.80
C ASN A 187 -14.22 11.18 13.97
N ASN A 188 -14.86 11.55 12.85
CA ASN A 188 -16.05 12.39 12.82
C ASN A 188 -15.85 13.74 13.55
N CYS A 189 -14.75 14.44 13.22
CA CYS A 189 -14.38 15.73 13.82
C CYS A 189 -14.50 16.87 12.81
N THR A 190 -14.75 18.10 13.26
CA THR A 190 -14.84 19.28 12.38
C THR A 190 -14.20 20.49 13.04
N ASP A 191 -13.50 21.35 12.29
CA ASP A 191 -12.88 22.56 12.86
C ASP A 191 -11.94 22.20 14.05
N CYS A 192 -10.89 21.40 13.78
CA CYS A 192 -9.93 20.95 14.80
C CYS A 192 -8.48 21.21 14.38
N ILE A 193 -7.66 21.81 15.25
CA ILE A 193 -6.25 22.09 14.98
C ILE A 193 -5.40 21.52 16.11
N PHE A 194 -4.30 20.82 15.77
CA PHE A 194 -3.42 20.18 16.75
C PHE A 194 -4.15 19.21 17.69
N CYS A 195 -5.09 18.43 17.16
CA CYS A 195 -5.87 17.44 17.91
C CYS A 195 -5.31 16.03 17.75
N PHE A 196 -5.42 15.22 18.80
CA PHE A 196 -4.83 13.87 18.87
C PHE A 196 -5.79 12.90 19.54
N ASN A 197 -6.11 11.79 18.86
CA ASN A 197 -6.83 10.64 19.41
C ASN A 197 -8.26 10.94 19.91
N VAL A 198 -9.01 11.81 19.21
CA VAL A 198 -10.36 12.28 19.61
C VAL A 198 -11.44 11.93 18.60
N LYS A 199 -12.68 11.75 19.09
CA LYS A 199 -13.87 11.45 18.27
C LYS A 199 -15.00 12.44 18.54
N ASN A 200 -15.80 12.75 17.53
CA ASN A 200 -17.00 13.61 17.64
C ASN A 200 -16.73 15.02 18.22
N LYS A 201 -15.57 15.61 17.93
CA LYS A 201 -15.16 16.94 18.44
C LYS A 201 -15.36 18.06 17.42
N ARG A 202 -15.57 19.28 17.92
CA ARG A 202 -15.72 20.49 17.09
C ARG A 202 -15.18 21.76 17.72
N ASN A 203 -14.62 22.66 16.90
CA ASN A 203 -14.01 23.94 17.32
C ASN A 203 -12.91 23.72 18.37
N CYS A 204 -11.95 22.84 18.08
CA CYS A 204 -10.91 22.44 19.04
C CYS A 204 -9.51 22.92 18.65
N ILE A 205 -8.72 23.30 19.67
CA ILE A 205 -7.27 23.54 19.57
C ILE A 205 -6.59 22.69 20.65
N GLY A 206 -5.65 21.79 20.31
CA GLY A 206 -4.96 21.00 21.34
C GLY A 206 -5.90 20.14 22.19
N ASN A 207 -6.89 19.50 21.55
CA ASN A 207 -8.04 18.80 22.16
C ASN A 207 -8.99 19.66 23.02
N LEU A 208 -8.65 20.91 23.34
CA LEU A 208 -9.53 21.83 24.06
C LEU A 208 -10.63 22.34 23.14
N GLN A 209 -11.89 22.09 23.49
CA GLN A 209 -13.05 22.62 22.78
C GLN A 209 -13.32 24.07 23.23
N LEU A 210 -13.40 24.99 22.28
CA LEU A 210 -13.53 26.43 22.52
C LEU A 210 -14.89 26.97 22.04
N PRO A 211 -15.31 28.15 22.55
CA PRO A 211 -16.37 28.94 21.91
C PRO A 211 -16.00 29.27 20.46
N ARG A 212 -17.00 29.21 19.55
CA ARG A 212 -16.79 29.32 18.09
C ARG A 212 -16.00 30.56 17.68
N GLU A 213 -16.31 31.72 18.23
CA GLU A 213 -15.65 32.99 17.90
C GLU A 213 -14.16 32.97 18.30
N LYS A 214 -13.85 32.44 19.49
CA LYS A 214 -12.47 32.29 19.97
C LYS A 214 -11.69 31.27 19.13
N TYR A 215 -12.33 30.16 18.74
CA TYR A 215 -11.74 29.19 17.82
C TYR A 215 -11.42 29.81 16.46
N LEU A 216 -12.38 30.51 15.82
CA LEU A 216 -12.20 31.12 14.51
C LEU A 216 -11.04 32.13 14.52
N ARG A 217 -10.97 33.00 15.53
CA ARG A 217 -9.85 33.95 15.70
C ARG A 217 -8.48 33.26 15.78
N ILE A 218 -8.39 32.09 16.41
CA ILE A 218 -7.14 31.31 16.49
C ILE A 218 -6.86 30.59 15.16
N LYS A 219 -7.89 30.05 14.50
CA LYS A 219 -7.80 29.45 13.16
C LYS A 219 -7.26 30.45 12.15
N ASP A 220 -7.85 31.65 12.05
CA ASP A 220 -7.46 32.67 11.08
C ASP A 220 -5.99 33.09 11.25
N LYS A 221 -5.52 33.28 12.49
CA LYS A 221 -4.11 33.52 12.83
C LYS A 221 -3.21 32.39 12.31
N LEU A 222 -3.54 31.13 12.62
CA LEU A 222 -2.73 29.98 12.25
C LEU A 222 -2.71 29.72 10.73
N LEU A 223 -3.83 29.94 10.03
CA LEU A 223 -3.89 29.82 8.57
C LEU A 223 -3.09 30.93 7.88
N ALA A 224 -3.10 32.16 8.41
CA ALA A 224 -2.24 33.24 7.91
C ALA A 224 -0.74 32.90 8.08
N GLU A 225 -0.32 32.37 9.24
CA GLU A 225 1.04 31.87 9.46
C GLU A 225 1.44 30.76 8.45
N MET A 226 0.54 29.82 8.19
CA MET A 226 0.77 28.73 7.21
C MET A 226 0.88 29.25 5.78
N ALA A 227 0.00 30.17 5.38
CA ALA A 227 -0.01 30.75 4.04
C ALA A 227 1.26 31.59 3.78
N ASP A 228 1.67 32.42 4.74
CA ASP A 228 2.92 33.20 4.66
C ASP A 228 4.15 32.28 4.49
N ALA A 229 4.23 31.22 5.30
CA ALA A 229 5.31 30.24 5.19
C ALA A 229 5.29 29.52 3.83
N LEU A 230 4.12 29.19 3.28
CA LEU A 230 4.01 28.61 1.93
C LEU A 230 4.44 29.59 0.84
N VAL A 231 4.09 30.88 0.93
CA VAL A 231 4.48 31.91 -0.04
C VAL A 231 6.01 32.08 -0.05
N HIS A 232 6.63 32.22 1.12
CA HIS A 232 8.05 32.55 1.23
C HIS A 232 8.99 31.34 1.18
N LYS A 233 8.61 30.19 1.76
CA LYS A 233 9.49 29.01 1.92
C LYS A 233 9.17 27.88 0.94
N LYS A 234 8.04 27.95 0.23
CA LYS A 234 7.53 26.91 -0.68
C LYS A 234 7.32 25.53 -0.05
N LYS A 235 7.26 25.47 1.30
CA LYS A 235 6.99 24.27 2.08
C LYS A 235 6.47 24.60 3.48
N LEU A 236 5.79 23.63 4.07
CA LEU A 236 5.48 23.56 5.51
C LEU A 236 6.14 22.32 6.12
N PRO A 237 6.47 22.32 7.42
CA PRO A 237 6.87 21.11 8.15
C PRO A 237 5.67 20.16 8.26
N SER A 238 5.94 18.86 8.25
CA SER A 238 4.95 17.83 8.53
C SER A 238 4.64 17.70 10.03
N LEU A 239 3.51 17.07 10.37
CA LEU A 239 3.17 16.76 11.76
C LEU A 239 4.24 15.89 12.43
N MET A 240 4.87 14.97 11.68
CA MET A 240 5.93 14.11 12.21
C MET A 240 7.24 14.88 12.45
N GLU A 241 7.60 15.86 11.60
CA GLU A 241 8.74 16.76 11.86
C GLU A 241 8.51 17.64 13.09
N LEU A 242 7.28 18.09 13.36
CA LEU A 242 6.93 18.78 14.61
C LEU A 242 6.99 17.83 15.82
N ALA A 243 6.49 16.60 15.67
CA ALA A 243 6.51 15.58 16.71
C ALA A 243 7.93 15.13 17.09
N ALA A 244 8.84 15.04 16.12
CA ALA A 244 10.24 14.68 16.34
C ALA A 244 10.98 15.68 17.26
N GLN A 245 10.58 16.95 17.23
CA GLN A 245 11.13 18.00 18.10
C GLN A 245 10.64 17.93 19.56
N MET A 246 9.56 17.18 19.83
CA MET A 246 9.03 17.02 21.17
C MET A 246 9.87 16.01 21.96
N PRO A 247 10.22 16.28 23.24
CA PRO A 247 11.09 15.41 24.03
C PRO A 247 10.46 14.02 24.27
N PRO A 248 11.23 12.97 24.58
CA PRO A 248 10.70 11.70 25.04
C PRO A 248 9.74 11.88 26.23
N GLY A 249 8.65 11.12 26.25
CA GLY A 249 7.64 11.19 27.30
C GLY A 249 6.99 9.85 27.53
N LYS A 250 6.65 9.56 28.79
CA LYS A 250 5.89 8.38 29.20
C LYS A 250 4.50 8.84 29.65
N PRO A 251 3.46 8.75 28.80
CA PRO A 251 2.14 9.20 29.16
C PRO A 251 1.54 8.30 30.25
N ASN A 252 0.81 8.89 31.19
CA ASN A 252 0.14 8.15 32.25
C ASN A 252 -1.20 7.61 31.72
N VAL A 253 -1.21 6.32 31.39
CA VAL A 253 -2.41 5.59 30.95
C VAL A 253 -2.71 4.47 31.95
N PRO A 254 -3.98 4.04 32.10
CA PRO A 254 -4.30 2.84 32.85
C PRO A 254 -3.45 1.66 32.36
N LYS A 255 -2.96 0.82 33.28
CA LYS A 255 -2.29 -0.42 32.89
C LYS A 255 -3.29 -1.31 32.15
N ALA A 256 -3.09 -1.47 30.84
CA ALA A 256 -3.76 -2.50 30.09
C ALA A 256 -3.50 -3.87 30.73
N ALA A 257 -4.46 -4.80 30.61
CA ALA A 257 -4.17 -6.21 30.85
C ALA A 257 -3.05 -6.63 29.88
N GLN A 258 -2.14 -7.50 30.33
CA GLN A 258 -1.23 -8.15 29.39
C GLN A 258 -2.08 -9.02 28.46
N ASP A 259 -1.93 -8.82 27.15
CA ASP A 259 -2.51 -9.74 26.18
C ASP A 259 -1.98 -11.14 26.48
N ALA A 260 -2.87 -12.10 26.73
CA ALA A 260 -2.49 -13.50 26.73
C ALA A 260 -1.99 -13.87 25.33
N GLN A 261 -1.05 -14.82 25.25
CA GLN A 261 -0.59 -15.31 23.95
C GLN A 261 -1.74 -16.02 23.23
N ASP A 262 -2.33 -15.34 22.25
CA ASP A 262 -3.38 -15.88 21.39
C ASP A 262 -2.77 -16.49 20.12
N ASP A 263 -2.53 -17.80 20.13
CA ASP A 263 -2.08 -18.55 18.96
C ASP A 263 -3.24 -18.95 18.02
N THR A 264 -4.49 -18.54 18.28
CA THR A 264 -5.66 -18.92 17.46
C THR A 264 -5.52 -18.51 16.00
N GLY A 265 -5.04 -17.29 15.74
CA GLY A 265 -4.79 -16.79 14.38
C GLY A 265 -3.71 -17.60 13.66
N LYS A 266 -2.62 -17.93 14.36
CA LYS A 266 -1.51 -18.74 13.85
C LYS A 266 -1.95 -20.17 13.51
N ASN A 267 -2.65 -20.84 14.43
CA ASN A 267 -3.12 -22.22 14.24
C ASN A 267 -4.11 -22.32 13.07
N ALA A 268 -4.96 -21.32 12.89
CA ALA A 268 -5.88 -21.25 11.76
C ALA A 268 -5.16 -20.99 10.42
N ALA A 269 -4.15 -20.11 10.41
CA ALA A 269 -3.30 -19.85 9.24
C ALA A 269 -2.47 -21.10 8.84
N GLU A 270 -1.91 -21.83 9.80
CA GLU A 270 -1.21 -23.11 9.59
C GLU A 270 -2.12 -24.15 8.92
N GLY A 271 -3.33 -24.34 9.45
CA GLY A 271 -4.32 -25.26 8.86
C GLY A 271 -4.76 -24.87 7.45
N ALA A 272 -4.88 -23.57 7.17
CA ALA A 272 -5.16 -23.03 5.85
C ALA A 272 -4.00 -23.21 4.86
N PHE A 273 -2.75 -23.01 5.32
CA PHE A 273 -1.54 -23.20 4.54
C PHE A 273 -1.34 -24.66 4.11
N GLY A 274 -1.51 -25.62 5.03
CA GLY A 274 -1.42 -27.04 4.73
C GLY A 274 -2.46 -27.52 3.71
N LYS A 275 -3.71 -27.03 3.82
CA LYS A 275 -4.77 -27.31 2.82
C LYS A 275 -4.46 -26.71 1.46
N THR A 276 -4.05 -25.44 1.43
CA THR A 276 -3.73 -24.70 0.19
C THR A 276 -2.57 -25.37 -0.57
N THR A 277 -1.51 -25.75 0.14
CA THR A 277 -0.33 -26.39 -0.46
C THR A 277 -0.62 -27.82 -0.94
N ALA A 278 -1.41 -28.61 -0.22
CA ALA A 278 -1.89 -29.90 -0.72
C ALA A 278 -2.66 -29.77 -2.04
N LEU A 279 -3.46 -28.71 -2.16
CA LEU A 279 -4.31 -28.46 -3.32
C LEU A 279 -3.54 -27.94 -4.55
N LEU A 280 -2.54 -27.08 -4.34
CA LEU A 280 -1.72 -26.49 -5.40
C LEU A 280 -0.55 -27.39 -5.84
N LEU A 281 0.09 -28.06 -4.89
CA LEU A 281 1.36 -28.79 -5.10
C LEU A 281 1.21 -30.31 -5.07
N GLY A 282 0.03 -30.81 -4.68
CA GLY A 282 -0.22 -32.24 -4.43
C GLY A 282 0.27 -32.74 -3.07
N THR A 283 0.98 -31.93 -2.29
CA THR A 283 1.56 -32.29 -0.99
C THR A 283 1.32 -31.18 0.05
N PRO A 284 0.74 -31.48 1.24
CA PRO A 284 0.60 -30.51 2.32
C PRO A 284 1.96 -30.13 2.91
N LEU A 285 2.30 -28.86 2.87
CA LEU A 285 3.43 -28.30 3.62
C LEU A 285 3.00 -27.97 5.06
N LYS A 286 3.94 -28.06 6.01
CA LYS A 286 3.71 -27.83 7.45
C LYS A 286 4.77 -26.90 8.04
N GLY A 287 4.39 -26.13 9.05
CA GLY A 287 5.23 -25.16 9.75
C GLY A 287 5.37 -23.87 8.95
N ILE A 288 4.28 -23.09 8.84
CA ILE A 288 4.18 -21.85 8.06
C ILE A 288 5.32 -20.87 8.37
N ASP A 289 5.73 -20.75 9.63
CA ASP A 289 6.85 -19.92 10.07
C ASP A 289 8.18 -20.27 9.39
N SER A 290 8.41 -21.55 9.05
CA SER A 290 9.62 -21.96 8.32
C SER A 290 9.68 -21.42 6.89
N TYR A 291 8.51 -21.09 6.32
CA TYR A 291 8.35 -20.50 5.00
C TYR A 291 8.31 -18.96 5.02
N LYS A 292 8.44 -18.32 6.19
CA LYS A 292 8.43 -16.85 6.38
C LYS A 292 9.20 -16.10 5.28
N LYS A 293 10.46 -16.47 5.03
CA LYS A 293 11.34 -15.83 4.03
C LYS A 293 10.84 -15.92 2.58
N TRP A 294 9.98 -16.88 2.27
CA TRP A 294 9.42 -17.10 0.93
C TRP A 294 8.06 -16.41 0.76
N LEU A 295 7.25 -16.39 1.82
CA LEU A 295 5.95 -15.72 1.89
C LEU A 295 6.07 -14.19 2.06
N GLU A 296 7.14 -13.70 2.70
CA GLU A 296 7.39 -12.26 2.91
C GLU A 296 8.10 -11.56 1.73
N ARG A 297 8.28 -12.24 0.58
CA ARG A 297 8.86 -11.60 -0.61
C ARG A 297 7.87 -10.62 -1.23
N HIS A 298 8.35 -9.46 -1.68
CA HIS A 298 7.58 -8.46 -2.44
C HIS A 298 6.32 -7.91 -1.71
N ILE A 299 6.30 -7.99 -0.38
CA ILE A 299 5.27 -7.39 0.47
C ILE A 299 5.89 -6.54 1.58
N TYR A 300 5.11 -5.63 2.15
CA TYR A 300 5.51 -4.93 3.36
C TYR A 300 5.32 -5.83 4.58
N VAL A 301 6.42 -6.11 5.28
CA VAL A 301 6.48 -7.03 6.42
C VAL A 301 6.00 -6.34 7.70
N VAL A 302 5.18 -7.03 8.49
CA VAL A 302 4.75 -6.56 9.81
C VAL A 302 5.88 -6.70 10.83
N GLU A 303 6.16 -5.62 11.56
CA GLU A 303 7.19 -5.56 12.59
C GLU A 303 6.61 -5.14 13.95
N GLY A 304 7.30 -5.55 15.03
CA GLY A 304 6.93 -5.15 16.39
C GLY A 304 7.59 -3.83 16.80
N LYS A 305 6.81 -2.92 17.36
CA LYS A 305 7.27 -1.71 18.07
C LYS A 305 6.85 -1.77 19.53
N THR A 306 7.56 -1.05 20.39
CA THR A 306 7.26 -0.96 21.83
C THR A 306 6.49 0.32 22.12
N SER A 307 5.33 0.23 22.77
CA SER A 307 4.63 1.40 23.32
C SER A 307 5.50 2.09 24.37
N VAL A 308 5.65 3.42 24.29
CA VAL A 308 6.35 4.20 25.31
C VAL A 308 5.55 4.34 26.61
N ALA A 309 4.25 4.05 26.59
CA ALA A 309 3.36 4.14 27.75
C ALA A 309 3.46 2.89 28.64
N SER A 310 3.25 1.71 28.07
CA SER A 310 3.22 0.43 28.82
C SER A 310 4.43 -0.47 28.62
N GLY A 311 5.14 -0.34 27.51
CA GLY A 311 6.11 -1.36 27.04
C GLY A 311 5.48 -2.50 26.24
N ARG A 312 4.17 -2.48 25.96
CA ARG A 312 3.48 -3.47 25.11
C ARG A 312 4.10 -3.52 23.71
N ILE A 313 4.24 -4.73 23.15
CA ILE A 313 4.59 -4.91 21.74
C ILE A 313 3.31 -4.70 20.93
N ILE A 314 3.34 -3.71 20.04
CA ILE A 314 2.31 -3.44 19.05
C ILE A 314 2.87 -3.65 17.65
N TRP A 315 2.00 -3.95 16.70
CA TRP A 315 2.39 -4.35 15.36
C TRP A 315 2.13 -3.23 14.37
N THR A 316 3.11 -2.96 13.50
CA THR A 316 3.03 -1.93 12.46
C THR A 316 3.61 -2.47 11.16
N VAL A 317 3.36 -1.77 10.06
CA VAL A 317 4.10 -1.93 8.82
C VAL A 317 5.05 -0.75 8.68
N PRO A 318 6.37 -0.95 8.46
CA PRO A 318 7.35 0.14 8.40
C PRO A 318 7.09 1.11 7.24
N TYR A 319 6.43 0.64 6.18
CA TYR A 319 6.23 1.37 4.93
C TYR A 319 4.82 1.18 4.37
N GLY A 320 3.80 1.64 5.11
CA GLY A 320 2.42 1.82 4.60
C GLY A 320 2.27 2.89 3.50
N ILE A 321 3.34 3.13 2.73
CA ILE A 321 3.42 4.01 1.55
C ILE A 321 3.39 5.52 1.89
N ALA A 322 4.00 5.87 3.03
CA ALA A 322 4.52 7.21 3.35
C ALA A 322 6.03 7.11 3.63
N VAL A 323 6.85 8.05 3.13
CA VAL A 323 8.31 8.09 3.37
C VAL A 323 8.67 8.62 4.77
N VAL A 324 7.68 9.06 5.56
CA VAL A 324 7.87 9.78 6.82
C VAL A 324 7.74 8.83 8.03
N GLU A 325 8.84 8.59 8.75
CA GLU A 325 8.87 7.74 9.95
C GLU A 325 8.16 8.42 11.14
N ILE A 326 7.28 7.69 11.84
CA ILE A 326 6.66 8.15 13.08
C ILE A 326 7.70 8.12 14.21
N PRO A 327 7.91 9.21 14.98
CA PRO A 327 8.96 9.26 15.99
C PRO A 327 8.81 8.16 17.06
N LYS A 328 9.81 7.28 17.16
CA LYS A 328 9.77 6.07 18.02
C LYS A 328 9.48 6.37 19.49
N HIS A 329 9.95 7.51 20.00
CA HIS A 329 9.70 7.98 21.37
C HIS A 329 8.27 8.52 21.60
N ARG A 330 7.39 8.44 20.60
CA ARG A 330 5.99 8.91 20.62
C ARG A 330 4.96 7.82 20.28
N ILE A 331 5.40 6.58 20.06
CA ILE A 331 4.53 5.46 19.66
C ILE A 331 3.82 4.86 20.89
N VAL A 332 2.51 4.62 20.76
CA VAL A 332 1.64 4.02 21.80
C VAL A 332 0.66 3.01 21.19
N ALA A 333 -0.02 2.19 21.99
CA ALA A 333 -1.11 1.33 21.53
C ALA A 333 -2.41 2.14 21.29
N MET A 334 -3.36 1.59 20.51
CA MET A 334 -4.58 2.32 20.15
C MET A 334 -5.50 2.65 21.35
N ASP A 335 -5.61 1.74 22.32
CA ASP A 335 -6.35 1.95 23.57
C ASP A 335 -5.70 3.03 24.45
N GLU A 336 -4.38 2.96 24.62
CA GLU A 336 -3.58 3.97 25.33
C GLU A 336 -3.72 5.36 24.70
N ALA A 337 -3.73 5.42 23.37
CA ALA A 337 -3.91 6.66 22.62
C ALA A 337 -5.27 7.32 22.90
N LEU A 338 -6.34 6.53 22.99
CA LEU A 338 -7.69 7.02 23.32
C LEU A 338 -7.79 7.54 24.77
N GLU A 339 -7.03 6.96 25.71
CA GLU A 339 -6.92 7.48 27.08
C GLU A 339 -6.17 8.83 27.10
N ILE A 340 -5.08 8.96 26.35
CA ILE A 340 -4.35 10.23 26.16
C ILE A 340 -5.25 11.29 25.49
N GLY A 341 -6.11 10.89 24.55
CA GLY A 341 -7.07 11.76 23.88
C GLY A 341 -8.10 12.45 24.80
N LYS A 342 -8.23 12.01 26.06
CA LYS A 342 -9.05 12.68 27.09
C LYS A 342 -8.39 13.95 27.65
N LEU A 343 -7.08 14.10 27.46
CA LEU A 343 -6.32 15.29 27.87
C LEU A 343 -6.49 16.43 26.86
N SER A 344 -6.27 17.67 27.32
CA SER A 344 -6.26 18.88 26.49
C SER A 344 -5.28 19.92 27.03
N ILE A 345 -4.91 20.89 26.19
CA ILE A 345 -4.11 22.07 26.62
C ILE A 345 -4.97 23.08 27.40
N GLY A 346 -4.32 24.01 28.10
CA GLY A 346 -5.01 25.13 28.74
C GLY A 346 -5.49 26.18 27.74
N GLU A 347 -6.53 26.94 28.10
CA GLU A 347 -7.09 28.00 27.25
C GLU A 347 -6.10 29.11 26.91
N CYS A 348 -5.18 29.42 27.84
CA CYS A 348 -4.08 30.37 27.66
C CYS A 348 -3.02 29.85 26.66
N ASP A 349 -2.79 28.53 26.64
CA ASP A 349 -1.86 27.89 25.70
C ASP A 349 -2.45 27.87 24.29
N ALA A 350 -3.76 27.61 24.18
CA ALA A 350 -4.49 27.61 22.91
C ALA A 350 -4.45 28.97 22.18
N GLU A 351 -4.39 30.10 22.90
CA GLU A 351 -4.22 31.43 22.28
C GLU A 351 -2.76 31.73 21.87
N LYS A 352 -1.79 31.16 22.60
CA LYS A 352 -0.35 31.37 22.40
C LYS A 352 0.26 30.47 21.33
N ILE A 353 -0.41 29.38 20.96
CA ILE A 353 0.11 28.43 19.98
C ILE A 353 0.30 29.09 18.61
N THR A 354 1.37 28.68 17.94
CA THR A 354 1.80 29.02 16.58
C THR A 354 2.33 27.75 15.94
N LEU A 355 2.56 27.75 14.62
CA LEU A 355 3.15 26.58 13.97
C LEU A 355 4.56 26.25 14.50
N SER A 356 5.33 27.26 14.90
CA SER A 356 6.71 27.08 15.38
C SER A 356 6.82 26.63 16.84
N ASN A 357 5.91 27.04 17.71
CA ASN A 357 5.95 26.70 19.15
C ASN A 357 5.04 25.52 19.54
N ALA A 358 4.23 25.00 18.61
CA ALA A 358 3.35 23.85 18.83
C ALA A 358 4.02 22.66 19.58
N PRO A 359 5.28 22.26 19.30
CA PRO A 359 5.96 21.20 20.07
C PRO A 359 6.01 21.42 21.59
N GLN A 360 6.07 22.68 22.06
CA GLN A 360 6.11 23.01 23.48
C GLN A 360 4.81 22.65 24.22
N PHE A 361 3.66 22.93 23.58
CA PHE A 361 2.34 22.76 24.15
C PHE A 361 1.78 21.34 23.95
N LEU A 362 2.09 20.72 22.82
CA LEU A 362 1.50 19.44 22.41
C LEU A 362 2.26 18.21 22.92
N LYS A 363 3.43 18.37 23.54
CA LYS A 363 4.29 17.29 24.05
C LYS A 363 3.62 16.28 24.99
N ASN A 364 2.47 16.62 25.58
CA ASN A 364 1.69 15.74 26.46
C ASN A 364 0.48 15.07 25.77
N LEU A 365 0.14 15.50 24.54
CA LEU A 365 -1.02 15.03 23.77
C LEU A 365 -0.61 14.23 22.52
N ALA A 366 0.48 14.65 21.86
CA ALA A 366 0.98 14.08 20.63
C ALA A 366 1.69 12.74 20.88
N PHE A 367 0.88 11.68 20.91
CA PHE A 367 1.28 10.29 20.93
C PHE A 367 0.48 9.53 19.86
N PHE A 368 1.16 8.62 19.16
CA PHE A 368 0.70 8.09 17.88
C PHE A 368 0.50 6.57 17.94
N PRO A 369 -0.75 6.09 17.84
CA PRO A 369 -1.00 4.68 17.59
C PRO A 369 -0.64 4.33 16.14
N VAL A 370 0.12 3.24 15.97
CA VAL A 370 0.61 2.76 14.66
C VAL A 370 -0.09 1.48 14.18
N GLU A 371 -1.01 0.96 15.00
CA GLU A 371 -1.98 -0.07 14.65
C GLU A 371 -3.36 0.57 14.44
N PHE A 372 -4.25 -0.07 13.69
CA PHE A 372 -5.64 0.38 13.55
C PHE A 372 -6.60 -0.80 13.65
N ARG A 373 -7.50 -0.75 14.63
CA ARG A 373 -8.45 -1.84 14.93
C ARG A 373 -9.86 -1.30 15.04
N THR A 374 -10.77 -1.84 14.24
CA THR A 374 -12.21 -1.54 14.34
C THR A 374 -13.06 -2.73 13.88
N GLY A 375 -14.35 -2.72 14.21
CA GLY A 375 -15.24 -3.84 13.93
C GLY A 375 -14.96 -5.10 14.76
N THR A 376 -15.47 -6.24 14.31
CA THR A 376 -15.41 -7.52 15.02
C THR A 376 -14.19 -8.33 14.59
N ASN A 377 -13.17 -8.39 15.46
CA ASN A 377 -11.91 -9.09 15.18
C ASN A 377 -11.70 -10.25 16.16
N ILE A 378 -11.44 -11.46 15.65
CA ILE A 378 -11.38 -12.70 16.44
C ILE A 378 -10.18 -13.55 16.00
N GLY A 379 -9.30 -13.94 16.92
CA GLY A 379 -8.14 -14.78 16.61
C GLY A 379 -7.19 -14.12 15.61
N THR A 380 -6.74 -12.89 15.91
CA THR A 380 -5.85 -12.11 15.03
C THR A 380 -4.54 -11.83 15.75
N SER A 381 -3.46 -12.49 15.34
CA SER A 381 -2.20 -12.50 16.08
C SER A 381 -1.10 -11.84 15.24
N GLU A 382 -0.27 -10.99 15.85
CA GLU A 382 0.80 -10.23 15.16
C GLU A 382 0.32 -9.38 13.97
N CYS A 383 -0.86 -8.76 14.05
CA CYS A 383 -1.46 -7.98 12.96
C CYS A 383 -1.52 -6.47 13.27
N ALA A 384 -1.31 -5.61 12.27
CA ALA A 384 -1.21 -4.15 12.43
C ALA A 384 -2.56 -3.42 12.19
N THR A 385 -3.06 -3.43 10.94
CA THR A 385 -4.39 -2.88 10.62
C THR A 385 -5.40 -4.01 10.43
N VAL A 386 -6.51 -3.98 11.17
CA VAL A 386 -7.53 -5.04 11.20
C VAL A 386 -8.95 -4.47 11.30
N ILE A 387 -9.79 -4.79 10.30
CA ILE A 387 -11.19 -4.37 10.19
C ILE A 387 -12.07 -5.60 9.90
N ASP A 388 -12.99 -5.90 10.82
CA ASP A 388 -13.98 -6.99 10.70
C ASP A 388 -13.39 -8.32 10.17
N SER A 389 -12.23 -8.72 10.70
CA SER A 389 -11.41 -9.82 10.17
C SER A 389 -11.05 -10.85 11.24
N THR A 390 -10.94 -12.12 10.86
CA THR A 390 -10.77 -13.24 11.82
C THR A 390 -9.67 -14.21 11.42
N PHE A 391 -9.12 -14.95 12.39
CA PHE A 391 -8.27 -16.12 12.16
C PHE A 391 -7.06 -15.82 11.25
N SER A 392 -6.29 -14.79 11.57
CA SER A 392 -5.19 -14.28 10.71
C SER A 392 -3.90 -14.04 11.49
N TYR A 393 -2.75 -14.19 10.82
CA TYR A 393 -1.43 -14.20 11.45
C TYR A 393 -0.37 -13.39 10.68
N ARG A 394 0.32 -12.44 11.33
CA ARG A 394 1.35 -11.59 10.67
C ARG A 394 0.82 -10.90 9.41
N THR A 395 -0.22 -10.09 9.57
CA THR A 395 -0.90 -9.41 8.44
C THR A 395 -1.19 -7.94 8.69
N SER A 396 -1.37 -7.16 7.62
CA SER A 396 -1.86 -5.77 7.70
C SER A 396 -2.87 -5.44 6.62
N ASP A 397 -3.59 -4.35 6.87
CA ASP A 397 -4.60 -3.71 6.03
C ASP A 397 -5.73 -4.68 5.69
N MET A 398 -6.10 -5.47 6.69
CA MET A 398 -7.12 -6.53 6.64
C MET A 398 -8.51 -5.93 6.69
N VAL A 399 -9.33 -6.17 5.66
CA VAL A 399 -10.75 -5.78 5.64
C VAL A 399 -11.59 -6.99 5.23
N TYR A 400 -12.60 -7.35 6.04
CA TYR A 400 -13.53 -8.47 5.81
C TYR A 400 -12.85 -9.81 5.45
N SER A 401 -11.71 -10.11 6.07
CA SER A 401 -10.80 -11.17 5.64
C SER A 401 -10.59 -12.27 6.67
N LYS A 402 -10.34 -13.51 6.21
CA LYS A 402 -10.24 -14.70 7.06
C LYS A 402 -9.10 -15.63 6.62
N TYR A 403 -8.51 -16.35 7.57
CA TYR A 403 -7.53 -17.42 7.32
C TYR A 403 -6.30 -16.98 6.50
N CYS A 404 -5.78 -15.79 6.78
CA CYS A 404 -4.65 -15.20 6.07
C CYS A 404 -3.36 -15.27 6.91
N GLY A 405 -2.22 -15.44 6.25
CA GLY A 405 -0.90 -15.38 6.90
C GLY A 405 0.09 -14.57 6.06
N TYR A 406 1.03 -13.85 6.68
CA TYR A 406 2.12 -13.16 5.97
C TYR A 406 1.62 -12.34 4.75
N THR A 407 0.73 -11.37 4.96
CA THR A 407 -0.02 -10.72 3.87
C THR A 407 -0.26 -9.23 4.12
N PHE A 408 -0.30 -8.43 3.05
CA PHE A 408 -0.59 -7.00 3.06
C PHE A 408 -1.81 -6.68 2.15
N TYR A 409 -2.82 -5.98 2.69
CA TYR A 409 -3.97 -5.42 1.95
C TYR A 409 -4.92 -6.44 1.24
N PRO A 410 -5.59 -7.38 1.95
CA PRO A 410 -6.66 -8.20 1.38
C PRO A 410 -8.07 -7.65 1.68
N ARG A 411 -8.97 -7.71 0.67
CA ARG A 411 -10.33 -7.12 0.75
C ARG A 411 -11.51 -8.10 0.63
N SER A 412 -11.27 -9.41 0.50
CA SER A 412 -12.12 -10.54 0.94
C SER A 412 -11.44 -11.85 0.56
N SER A 413 -11.41 -12.86 1.45
CA SER A 413 -10.55 -14.05 1.27
C SER A 413 -11.04 -15.33 1.97
N GLU A 414 -10.80 -16.48 1.33
CA GLU A 414 -10.74 -17.81 1.94
C GLU A 414 -9.37 -18.45 1.58
N HIS A 415 -8.36 -18.12 2.40
CA HIS A 415 -6.92 -18.45 2.31
C HIS A 415 -6.09 -17.69 1.26
N ALA A 416 -5.07 -16.96 1.73
CA ALA A 416 -4.01 -16.34 0.95
C ALA A 416 -2.73 -16.14 1.79
N PHE A 417 -1.55 -16.25 1.16
CA PHE A 417 -0.25 -16.03 1.81
C PHE A 417 0.70 -15.27 0.87
N GLY A 418 1.17 -14.07 1.23
CA GLY A 418 2.22 -13.31 0.51
C GLY A 418 1.77 -12.24 -0.50
N CYS A 419 0.57 -11.64 -0.37
CA CYS A 419 0.01 -10.73 -1.39
C CYS A 419 0.14 -9.23 -1.06
N ASN A 420 0.06 -8.37 -2.10
CA ASN A 420 -0.10 -6.90 -2.02
C ASN A 420 -1.23 -6.46 -2.99
N GLN A 421 -2.48 -6.44 -2.48
CA GLN A 421 -3.79 -6.14 -3.09
C GLN A 421 -4.54 -7.21 -3.91
N ILE A 422 -5.69 -7.68 -3.37
CA ILE A 422 -6.67 -8.60 -4.00
C ILE A 422 -8.14 -8.27 -3.64
N PHE A 423 -9.05 -8.48 -4.60
CA PHE A 423 -10.50 -8.35 -4.47
C PHE A 423 -11.22 -9.67 -4.90
N ASP A 424 -11.44 -10.56 -3.93
CA ASP A 424 -12.16 -11.85 -3.96
C ASP A 424 -11.36 -13.10 -4.47
N SER A 425 -11.33 -14.18 -3.65
CA SER A 425 -10.32 -15.27 -3.67
C SER A 425 -10.86 -16.66 -3.26
N SER A 426 -10.14 -17.74 -3.59
CA SER A 426 -10.25 -19.08 -2.96
C SER A 426 -8.94 -19.90 -3.11
N PHE A 427 -8.04 -19.84 -2.12
CA PHE A 427 -6.74 -20.55 -1.98
C PHE A 427 -5.57 -20.08 -2.89
N CYS A 428 -4.68 -19.20 -2.39
CA CYS A 428 -3.52 -18.66 -3.16
C CYS A 428 -2.20 -18.50 -2.36
N ILE A 429 -1.06 -18.42 -3.07
CA ILE A 429 0.25 -17.96 -2.57
C ILE A 429 0.85 -16.87 -3.51
N ASN A 430 1.37 -15.79 -2.91
CA ASN A 430 2.04 -14.58 -3.44
C ASN A 430 1.41 -13.83 -4.65
N CYS A 431 0.46 -12.90 -4.53
CA CYS A 431 -0.15 -12.26 -5.72
C CYS A 431 -0.30 -10.73 -5.66
N TYR A 432 -0.26 -10.10 -6.84
CA TYR A 432 -0.26 -8.65 -7.08
C TYR A 432 -1.34 -8.24 -8.11
N TYR A 433 -1.58 -6.94 -8.23
CA TYR A 433 -2.90 -6.26 -8.27
C TYR A 433 -4.07 -6.95 -9.04
N SER A 434 -5.03 -7.59 -8.34
CA SER A 434 -5.98 -8.56 -8.95
C SER A 434 -7.48 -8.47 -8.56
N VAL A 435 -8.40 -9.01 -9.40
CA VAL A 435 -9.85 -9.24 -9.08
C VAL A 435 -10.38 -10.60 -9.60
N LYS A 436 -11.11 -11.36 -8.77
CA LYS A 436 -11.72 -12.71 -9.00
C LYS A 436 -10.75 -13.83 -9.41
N LEU A 437 -10.25 -14.60 -8.44
CA LEU A 437 -9.26 -15.70 -8.63
C LEU A 437 -9.59 -16.98 -7.83
N THR A 438 -9.35 -18.17 -8.41
CA THR A 438 -9.38 -19.48 -7.70
C THR A 438 -8.55 -20.51 -8.50
N ARG A 439 -7.29 -20.88 -8.25
CA ARG A 439 -6.37 -20.90 -7.10
C ARG A 439 -4.97 -20.60 -7.66
N CYS A 440 -4.03 -20.02 -6.91
CA CYS A 440 -2.82 -19.46 -7.53
C CYS A 440 -1.52 -19.62 -6.71
N PHE A 441 -0.35 -19.48 -7.35
CA PHE A 441 0.97 -19.63 -6.71
C PHE A 441 2.05 -18.56 -7.07
N GLU A 442 1.78 -17.55 -7.93
CA GLU A 442 2.24 -16.13 -7.82
C GLU A 442 2.04 -15.25 -9.09
N MET A 443 1.38 -14.08 -9.04
CA MET A 443 0.99 -13.32 -10.25
C MET A 443 1.05 -11.79 -10.11
N ASP A 444 0.99 -11.05 -11.23
CA ASP A 444 1.00 -9.58 -11.28
C ASP A 444 -0.04 -8.97 -12.26
N SER A 445 -0.79 -7.95 -11.81
CA SER A 445 -1.76 -7.09 -12.52
C SER A 445 -2.88 -7.80 -13.34
N CYS A 446 -3.93 -8.34 -12.67
CA CYS A 446 -4.88 -9.31 -13.28
C CYS A 446 -6.41 -9.08 -13.09
N ARG A 447 -7.26 -9.73 -13.91
CA ARG A 447 -8.73 -9.83 -13.72
C ARG A 447 -9.38 -11.13 -14.27
N GLY A 448 -10.03 -11.95 -13.42
CA GLY A 448 -11.02 -13.00 -13.79
C GLY A 448 -10.54 -14.44 -14.09
N CYS A 449 -9.87 -15.14 -13.16
CA CYS A 449 -9.07 -16.35 -13.47
C CYS A 449 -9.38 -17.62 -12.64
N SER A 450 -8.96 -18.81 -13.13
CA SER A 450 -8.82 -20.02 -12.29
C SER A 450 -7.63 -20.97 -12.63
N ASP A 451 -7.11 -21.64 -11.58
CA ASP A 451 -5.98 -22.60 -11.50
C ASP A 451 -4.64 -22.17 -12.18
N CYS A 452 -3.73 -21.54 -11.42
CA CYS A 452 -2.55 -20.83 -11.97
C CYS A 452 -1.24 -21.04 -11.16
N LEU A 453 -0.08 -20.98 -11.82
CA LEU A 453 1.23 -21.07 -11.14
C LEU A 453 2.09 -19.78 -11.15
N PHE A 454 2.60 -19.18 -12.25
CA PHE A 454 3.02 -17.76 -12.20
C PHE A 454 2.73 -16.92 -13.47
N CYS A 455 2.23 -15.67 -13.38
CA CYS A 455 1.79 -14.88 -14.55
C CYS A 455 2.00 -13.35 -14.43
N HIS A 456 2.17 -12.63 -15.56
CA HIS A 456 2.35 -11.17 -15.61
C HIS A 456 1.40 -10.48 -16.63
N ASN A 457 0.53 -9.60 -16.11
CA ASN A 457 -0.40 -8.65 -16.75
C ASN A 457 -1.56 -9.26 -17.59
N CYS A 458 -2.65 -9.73 -16.96
CA CYS A 458 -3.63 -10.67 -17.58
C CYS A 458 -5.15 -10.37 -17.37
N GLU A 459 -6.01 -10.83 -18.30
CA GLU A 459 -7.48 -10.93 -18.08
C GLU A 459 -8.08 -12.24 -18.66
N ASN A 460 -9.04 -12.85 -17.95
CA ASN A 460 -9.81 -14.07 -18.27
C ASN A 460 -9.01 -15.32 -18.72
N VAL A 461 -8.57 -16.15 -17.75
CA VAL A 461 -7.68 -17.33 -17.99
C VAL A 461 -8.08 -18.56 -17.16
N HIS A 462 -7.92 -19.77 -17.73
CA HIS A 462 -8.18 -21.06 -17.05
C HIS A 462 -7.09 -22.12 -17.31
N GLU A 463 -6.56 -22.72 -16.24
CA GLU A 463 -5.45 -23.69 -16.18
C GLU A 463 -4.13 -23.21 -16.82
N SER A 464 -3.20 -22.66 -16.03
CA SER A 464 -1.95 -22.04 -16.54
C SER A 464 -0.69 -22.24 -15.69
N MET A 465 0.50 -22.16 -16.33
CA MET A 465 1.81 -22.40 -15.70
C MET A 465 2.76 -21.19 -15.66
N PHE A 466 3.20 -20.64 -16.81
CA PHE A 466 4.02 -19.41 -16.89
C PHE A 466 3.74 -18.62 -18.18
N CYS A 467 3.16 -17.41 -18.10
CA CYS A 467 2.66 -16.63 -19.26
C CYS A 467 3.01 -15.12 -19.20
N PHE A 468 3.22 -14.51 -20.37
CA PHE A 468 3.59 -13.09 -20.54
C PHE A 468 2.60 -12.36 -21.47
N ASN A 469 1.80 -11.45 -20.89
CA ASN A 469 0.88 -10.51 -21.56
C ASN A 469 -0.18 -11.13 -22.50
N ALA A 470 -0.96 -12.09 -21.98
CA ALA A 470 -1.88 -12.95 -22.75
C ALA A 470 -3.38 -12.63 -22.57
N LYS A 471 -4.24 -13.09 -23.51
CA LYS A 471 -5.71 -13.20 -23.38
C LYS A 471 -6.26 -14.43 -24.13
N ASN A 472 -7.33 -15.06 -23.61
CA ASN A 472 -8.14 -16.14 -24.23
C ASN A 472 -7.44 -17.48 -24.60
N LEU A 473 -6.27 -17.81 -24.07
CA LEU A 473 -5.62 -19.12 -24.28
C LEU A 473 -6.10 -20.18 -23.26
N LYS A 474 -5.97 -21.47 -23.61
CA LYS A 474 -6.14 -22.63 -22.70
C LYS A 474 -4.90 -23.52 -22.75
N ASN A 475 -4.55 -24.18 -21.65
CA ASN A 475 -3.42 -25.13 -21.57
C ASN A 475 -2.10 -24.55 -22.12
N ALA A 476 -1.73 -23.35 -21.66
CA ALA A 476 -0.67 -22.56 -22.27
C ALA A 476 0.61 -22.47 -21.43
N ILE A 477 1.75 -22.42 -22.13
CA ILE A 477 3.10 -22.27 -21.57
C ILE A 477 3.90 -21.30 -22.46
N GLY A 478 4.49 -20.25 -21.89
CA GLY A 478 5.34 -19.31 -22.63
C GLY A 478 4.61 -18.58 -23.78
N ASN A 479 3.33 -18.26 -23.56
CA ASN A 479 2.40 -17.69 -24.54
C ASN A 479 2.11 -18.59 -25.78
N VAL A 480 2.24 -19.92 -25.62
CA VAL A 480 1.88 -20.93 -26.64
C VAL A 480 0.87 -21.92 -26.04
N GLN A 481 -0.23 -22.16 -26.74
CA GLN A 481 -1.23 -23.18 -26.37
C GLN A 481 -0.77 -24.59 -26.78
N LEU A 482 -0.90 -25.54 -25.87
CA LEU A 482 -0.48 -26.94 -26.04
C LEU A 482 -1.70 -27.90 -26.08
N ALA A 483 -1.46 -29.15 -26.46
CA ALA A 483 -2.42 -30.23 -26.28
C ALA A 483 -2.66 -30.49 -24.77
N PRO A 484 -3.89 -30.82 -24.32
CA PRO A 484 -4.22 -31.00 -22.90
C PRO A 484 -3.33 -32.03 -22.19
N GLU A 485 -3.03 -33.15 -22.85
CA GLU A 485 -2.27 -34.27 -22.28
C GLU A 485 -0.81 -33.86 -22.03
N GLU A 486 -0.23 -33.14 -22.98
CA GLU A 486 1.15 -32.66 -22.91
C GLU A 486 1.31 -31.52 -21.89
N TYR A 487 0.33 -30.62 -21.83
CA TYR A 487 0.23 -29.61 -20.79
C TYR A 487 0.17 -30.27 -19.39
N MET A 488 -0.69 -31.27 -19.20
CA MET A 488 -0.82 -31.99 -17.93
C MET A 488 0.44 -32.78 -17.56
N ARG A 489 1.16 -33.36 -18.53
CA ARG A 489 2.46 -34.00 -18.33
C ARG A 489 3.48 -33.01 -17.76
N ILE A 490 3.64 -31.85 -18.41
CA ILE A 490 4.58 -30.81 -17.98
C ILE A 490 4.17 -30.24 -16.61
N LYS A 491 2.87 -29.96 -16.41
CA LYS A 491 2.30 -29.47 -15.16
C LYS A 491 2.65 -30.37 -13.97
N LYS A 492 2.48 -31.68 -14.12
CA LYS A 492 2.81 -32.67 -13.08
C LYS A 492 4.31 -32.72 -12.74
N LEU A 493 5.19 -32.61 -13.76
CA LEU A 493 6.65 -32.63 -13.57
C LEU A 493 7.12 -31.39 -12.78
N VAL A 494 6.71 -30.20 -13.23
CA VAL A 494 7.09 -28.92 -12.61
C VAL A 494 6.55 -28.82 -11.18
N LEU A 495 5.28 -29.16 -10.95
CA LEU A 495 4.68 -29.14 -9.61
C LEU A 495 5.40 -30.07 -8.62
N GLY A 496 5.73 -31.29 -9.04
CA GLY A 496 6.46 -32.23 -8.19
C GLY A 496 7.87 -31.75 -7.84
N GLU A 497 8.53 -31.00 -8.74
CA GLU A 497 9.84 -30.39 -8.47
C GLU A 497 9.72 -29.22 -7.49
N ILE A 498 8.75 -28.33 -7.70
CA ILE A 498 8.43 -27.20 -6.80
C ILE A 498 8.12 -27.72 -5.39
N ALA A 499 7.27 -28.75 -5.26
CA ALA A 499 6.89 -29.34 -3.98
C ALA A 499 8.12 -29.84 -3.20
N ARG A 500 8.97 -30.66 -3.84
CA ARG A 500 10.21 -31.18 -3.22
C ARG A 500 11.17 -30.06 -2.85
N LYS A 501 11.30 -29.03 -3.68
CA LYS A 501 12.20 -27.90 -3.42
C LYS A 501 11.71 -27.06 -2.24
N LEU A 502 10.43 -26.73 -2.18
CA LEU A 502 9.85 -26.03 -1.03
C LEU A 502 9.93 -26.86 0.25
N GLU A 503 9.65 -28.16 0.19
CA GLU A 503 9.72 -29.03 1.37
C GLU A 503 11.15 -29.09 1.95
N ARG A 504 12.18 -29.18 1.10
CA ARG A 504 13.59 -29.23 1.49
C ARG A 504 14.17 -27.87 1.89
N ASP A 505 14.00 -26.86 1.03
CA ASP A 505 14.73 -25.57 1.11
C ASP A 505 13.92 -24.46 1.79
N LYS A 506 12.61 -24.67 2.02
CA LYS A 506 11.64 -23.67 2.49
C LYS A 506 11.53 -22.41 1.61
N ASN A 507 12.10 -22.45 0.40
CA ASN A 507 12.14 -21.34 -0.56
C ASN A 507 12.31 -21.87 -1.98
N LEU A 508 11.74 -21.19 -2.97
CA LEU A 508 11.89 -21.56 -4.38
C LEU A 508 13.10 -20.91 -5.06
N GLY A 509 13.49 -19.70 -4.65
CA GLY A 509 14.56 -18.90 -5.28
C GLY A 509 14.26 -18.42 -6.71
N LEU A 510 13.02 -18.62 -7.17
CA LEU A 510 12.47 -18.16 -8.44
C LEU A 510 11.15 -17.42 -8.12
N ASP A 511 10.84 -16.38 -8.88
CA ASP A 511 9.63 -15.56 -8.76
C ASP A 511 9.35 -14.80 -10.06
N ILE A 512 8.15 -14.25 -10.19
CA ILE A 512 7.75 -13.47 -11.37
C ILE A 512 8.64 -12.22 -11.60
N TYR A 513 9.38 -11.78 -10.59
CA TYR A 513 10.32 -10.66 -10.67
C TYR A 513 11.71 -11.04 -11.22
N ASN A 514 12.01 -12.33 -11.38
CA ASN A 514 13.29 -12.82 -11.92
C ASN A 514 13.19 -13.87 -13.05
N VAL A 515 11.99 -14.33 -13.43
CA VAL A 515 11.83 -15.23 -14.59
C VAL A 515 12.36 -14.56 -15.87
N GLY A 516 13.25 -15.26 -16.59
CA GLY A 516 13.89 -14.74 -17.80
C GLY A 516 15.15 -13.91 -17.55
N ALA A 517 15.50 -13.62 -16.29
CA ALA A 517 16.82 -13.10 -15.94
C ALA A 517 17.88 -14.14 -16.32
N ALA A 518 18.91 -13.74 -17.07
CA ALA A 518 20.02 -14.62 -17.34
C ALA A 518 20.74 -14.94 -16.02
N LYS A 519 20.89 -16.23 -15.67
CA LYS A 519 21.81 -16.64 -14.60
C LYS A 519 23.18 -16.04 -14.93
N ARG A 520 23.72 -15.19 -14.05
CA ARG A 520 25.14 -14.83 -14.13
C ARG A 520 25.91 -16.15 -14.04
N LYS A 521 26.64 -16.51 -15.09
CA LYS A 521 27.70 -17.49 -14.98
C LYS A 521 28.77 -16.82 -14.10
N ASN A 522 28.87 -17.26 -12.85
CA ASN A 522 30.08 -17.09 -12.07
C ASN A 522 31.18 -17.96 -12.69
#